data_AF-A0AAV5SYV2-F1
#
_entry.id   AF-A0AAV5SYV2-F1
#
_cell.length_a   1.000
_cell.length_b   1.000
_cell.length_c   1.000
_cell.angle_alpha   90.00
_cell.angle_beta   90.00
_cell.angle_gamma   90.00
#
_symmetry.space_group_name_H-M   'P 1'
#
loop_
_entity.id
_entity.type
_entity.pdbx_description
1 polymer ?
#
loop_
_entity_poly.entity_id
_entity_poly.type
_entity_poly.pdbx_seq_one_letter_code
_entity_poly.pdbx_strand_id
1 'polypeptide(L)'
;MTNSTVEAQRLIIATHKIALEKVETVSRHLFSRYWIENLPVCREEDIKTVLIRDQRSKITSLQVLEKSRMTNVNEMLEQIKQKDIKEELKRNNKEALELGAFGMPWITVTKKDGSGTEKYFGSDRLPLIGDFIGEEYQGPLRHLSLY
;
A
#
# COMPACT_ATOMS: atom_id res chain seq x y z
N MET A 1 -17.75 -0.62 -17.27
CA MET A 1 -16.33 -0.65 -16.85
C MET A 1 -16.27 -1.30 -15.48
N THR A 2 -15.50 -2.37 -15.32
CA THR A 2 -15.25 -2.98 -14.01
C THR A 2 -14.35 -2.05 -13.20
N ASN A 3 -14.80 -1.62 -12.01
CA ASN A 3 -14.00 -0.84 -11.05
C ASN A 3 -12.92 -1.75 -10.44
N SER A 4 -11.86 -2.03 -11.20
CA SER A 4 -10.71 -2.83 -10.76
C SER A 4 -9.66 -1.96 -10.10
N THR A 5 -8.94 -2.50 -9.11
CA THR A 5 -7.80 -1.85 -8.45
C THR A 5 -6.46 -2.35 -8.97
N VAL A 6 -6.41 -3.14 -10.05
CA VAL A 6 -5.17 -3.78 -10.53
C VAL A 6 -4.06 -2.76 -10.83
N GLU A 7 -4.36 -1.66 -11.53
CA GLU A 7 -3.34 -0.64 -11.83
C GLU A 7 -2.88 0.09 -10.55
N ALA A 8 -3.80 0.34 -9.61
CA ALA A 8 -3.46 0.87 -8.29
C ALA A 8 -2.53 -0.06 -7.49
N GLN A 9 -2.77 -1.37 -7.51
CA GLN A 9 -1.91 -2.35 -6.82
C GLN A 9 -0.53 -2.45 -7.49
N ARG A 10 -0.46 -2.39 -8.82
CA ARG A 10 0.82 -2.32 -9.54
C ARG A 10 1.61 -1.05 -9.21
N LEU A 11 0.92 0.08 -9.04
CA LEU A 11 1.55 1.33 -8.61
C LEU A 11 2.23 1.17 -7.25
N ILE A 12 1.57 0.52 -6.29
CA ILE A 12 2.16 0.25 -4.96
C ILE A 12 3.42 -0.60 -5.11
N ILE A 13 3.40 -1.65 -5.95
CA ILE A 13 4.56 -2.51 -6.17
C ILE A 13 5.71 -1.79 -6.87
N ALA A 14 5.42 -0.99 -7.90
CA ALA A 14 6.42 -0.18 -8.57
C ALA A 14 7.04 0.82 -7.59
N THR A 15 6.22 1.49 -6.79
CA THR A 15 6.68 2.40 -5.72
C THR A 15 7.57 1.65 -4.74
N HIS A 16 7.22 0.43 -4.34
CA HIS A 16 8.03 -0.38 -3.42
C HIS A 16 9.41 -0.71 -3.95
N LYS A 17 9.53 -1.02 -5.25
CA LYS A 17 10.83 -1.32 -5.89
C LYS A 17 11.70 -0.08 -6.08
N ILE A 18 11.09 1.08 -6.36
CA ILE A 18 11.84 2.28 -6.77
C ILE A 18 12.07 3.24 -5.59
N ALA A 19 11.09 3.39 -4.72
CA ALA A 19 11.07 4.37 -3.63
C ALA A 19 10.30 3.79 -2.42
N LEU A 20 10.91 2.82 -1.73
CA LEU A 20 10.35 2.11 -0.58
C LEU A 20 9.75 3.06 0.46
N GLU A 21 10.43 4.17 0.73
CA GLU A 21 10.02 5.17 1.72
C GLU A 21 8.76 5.94 1.32
N LYS A 22 8.23 5.75 0.10
CA LYS A 22 7.03 6.40 -0.43
C LYS A 22 5.82 5.49 -0.54
N VAL A 23 5.99 4.18 -0.33
CA VAL A 23 4.92 3.17 -0.43
C VAL A 23 3.75 3.52 0.47
N GLU A 24 4.02 3.93 1.70
CA GLU A 24 3.00 4.34 2.66
C GLU A 24 2.17 5.52 2.13
N THR A 25 2.83 6.57 1.67
CA THR A 25 2.19 7.78 1.14
C THR A 25 1.32 7.46 -0.08
N VAL A 26 1.86 6.71 -1.05
CA VAL A 26 1.13 6.34 -2.27
C VAL A 26 -0.08 5.45 -1.94
N SER A 27 0.10 4.45 -1.08
CA SER A 27 -0.99 3.58 -0.64
C SER A 27 -2.11 4.35 0.07
N ARG A 28 -1.74 5.32 0.92
CA ARG A 28 -2.68 6.22 1.61
C ARG A 28 -3.45 7.10 0.63
N HIS A 29 -2.80 7.67 -0.38
CA HIS A 29 -3.48 8.48 -1.41
C HIS A 29 -4.46 7.66 -2.24
N LEU A 30 -4.09 6.43 -2.61
CA LEU A 30 -4.99 5.50 -3.29
C LEU A 30 -6.20 5.17 -2.42
N PHE A 31 -5.98 4.86 -1.14
CA PHE A 31 -7.05 4.53 -0.20
C PHE A 31 -7.98 5.72 0.01
N SER A 32 -7.46 6.92 0.26
CA SER A 32 -8.24 8.14 0.45
C SER A 32 -9.08 8.46 -0.80
N ARG A 33 -8.47 8.44 -1.99
CA ARG A 33 -9.18 8.68 -3.25
C ARG A 33 -10.34 7.71 -3.45
N TYR A 34 -10.12 6.42 -3.22
CA TYR A 34 -11.13 5.40 -3.46
C TYR A 34 -12.22 5.36 -2.38
N TRP A 35 -11.83 5.33 -1.11
CA TRP A 35 -12.75 5.07 0.00
C TRP A 35 -13.29 6.31 0.71
N ILE A 36 -12.53 7.41 0.73
CA ILE A 36 -12.98 8.65 1.40
C ILE A 36 -13.65 9.58 0.39
N GLU A 37 -13.06 9.72 -0.80
CA GLU A 37 -13.55 10.65 -1.82
C GLU A 37 -14.48 10.00 -2.84
N ASN A 38 -14.61 8.67 -2.79
CA ASN A 38 -15.43 7.89 -3.72
C ASN A 38 -15.09 8.15 -5.20
N LEU A 39 -13.79 8.29 -5.49
CA LEU A 39 -13.24 8.52 -6.83
C LEU A 39 -12.50 7.28 -7.35
N PRO A 40 -12.49 7.03 -8.67
CA PRO A 40 -11.87 5.84 -9.25
C PRO A 40 -10.34 5.84 -9.12
N VAL A 41 -9.75 4.64 -9.15
CA VAL A 41 -8.29 4.39 -9.13
C VAL A 41 -7.87 3.40 -10.23
N CYS A 42 -8.66 3.31 -11.29
CA CYS A 42 -8.57 2.24 -12.28
C CYS A 42 -8.04 2.67 -13.65
N ARG A 43 -8.02 3.98 -13.93
CA ARG A 43 -7.56 4.55 -15.20
C ARG A 43 -6.16 5.15 -15.06
N GLU A 44 -5.45 5.29 -16.17
CA GLU A 44 -4.13 5.94 -16.19
C GLU A 44 -4.18 7.35 -15.57
N GLU A 45 -5.24 8.11 -15.86
CA GLU A 45 -5.51 9.46 -15.37
C GLU A 45 -5.76 9.48 -13.85
N ASP A 46 -6.32 8.42 -13.29
CA ASP A 46 -6.49 8.30 -11.85
C ASP A 46 -5.13 8.10 -11.17
N ILE A 47 -4.28 7.25 -11.75
CA ILE A 47 -2.91 7.02 -11.30
C ILE A 47 -2.07 8.30 -11.40
N LYS A 48 -2.18 9.03 -12.52
CA LYS A 48 -1.57 10.36 -12.69
C LYS A 48 -1.99 11.29 -11.55
N THR A 49 -3.30 11.36 -11.28
CA THR A 49 -3.84 12.21 -10.22
C THR A 49 -3.25 11.85 -8.86
N VAL A 50 -3.16 10.57 -8.52
CA VAL A 50 -2.57 10.10 -7.25
C VAL A 50 -1.09 10.48 -7.12
N LEU A 51 -0.33 10.37 -8.21
CA LEU A 51 1.10 10.73 -8.25
C LEU A 51 1.35 12.24 -8.22
N ILE A 52 0.40 13.04 -8.70
CA ILE A 52 0.49 14.50 -8.68
C ILE A 52 -0.06 15.08 -7.37
N ARG A 53 -0.93 14.33 -6.68
CA ARG A 53 -1.59 14.76 -5.45
C ARG A 53 -0.64 14.76 -4.25
N ASP A 54 -0.73 15.84 -3.48
CA ASP A 54 -0.46 15.89 -2.04
C ASP A 54 -1.60 16.69 -1.39
N GLN A 55 -2.15 16.15 -0.31
CA GLN A 55 -3.30 16.72 0.38
C GLN A 55 -2.91 17.76 1.45
N ARG A 56 -1.62 17.97 1.75
CA ARG A 56 -1.23 18.89 2.85
C ARG A 56 -0.02 19.76 2.64
N SER A 57 1.02 19.27 2.00
CA SER A 57 2.19 20.09 1.70
C SER A 57 2.02 20.60 0.28
N LYS A 58 2.55 21.76 -0.05
CA LYS A 58 2.63 22.21 -1.46
C LYS A 58 3.66 21.38 -2.25
N ILE A 59 3.83 20.09 -1.92
CA ILE A 59 4.87 19.19 -2.40
C ILE A 59 4.23 17.97 -3.05
N THR A 60 4.32 17.81 -4.37
CA THR A 60 3.66 16.69 -5.07
C THR A 60 4.36 15.34 -4.78
N SER A 61 3.64 14.22 -4.91
CA SER A 61 4.28 12.89 -4.81
C SER A 61 5.39 12.69 -5.87
N LEU A 62 5.44 13.53 -6.91
CA LEU A 62 6.54 13.64 -7.90
C LEU A 62 7.80 14.33 -7.38
N GLN A 63 7.69 15.47 -6.70
CA GLN A 63 8.85 16.14 -6.06
C GLN A 63 9.50 15.25 -5.00
N VAL A 64 8.70 14.34 -4.47
CA VAL A 64 9.09 13.32 -3.51
C VAL A 64 9.82 12.14 -4.17
N LEU A 65 9.58 11.89 -5.46
CA LEU A 65 10.25 10.88 -6.29
C LEU A 65 11.50 11.41 -7.02
N GLU A 66 11.77 12.73 -7.05
CA GLU A 66 12.99 13.30 -7.63
C GLU A 66 14.28 12.73 -7.02
N LYS A 67 14.26 12.31 -5.74
CA LYS A 67 15.39 11.63 -5.09
C LYS A 67 15.55 10.15 -5.47
N SER A 68 14.55 9.54 -6.12
CA SER A 68 14.50 8.11 -6.50
C SER A 68 14.91 7.81 -7.95
N ARG A 69 15.44 8.80 -8.68
CA ARG A 69 15.79 8.74 -10.13
C ARG A 69 14.61 8.57 -11.09
N MET A 70 13.36 8.63 -10.62
CA MET A 70 12.19 8.73 -11.49
C MET A 70 11.89 10.21 -11.74
N THR A 71 11.95 10.66 -13.00
CA THR A 71 11.92 12.09 -13.35
C THR A 71 10.51 12.62 -13.62
N ASN A 72 9.53 11.75 -13.89
CA ASN A 72 8.17 12.19 -14.19
C ASN A 72 7.12 11.06 -14.07
N VAL A 73 5.84 11.46 -14.14
CA VAL A 73 4.68 10.55 -14.05
C VAL A 73 4.68 9.48 -15.13
N ASN A 74 5.11 9.81 -16.35
CA ASN A 74 5.06 8.89 -17.49
C ASN A 74 6.00 7.70 -17.29
N GLU A 75 7.17 7.90 -16.67
CA GLU A 75 8.06 6.80 -16.33
C GLU A 75 7.39 5.81 -15.36
N MET A 76 6.71 6.30 -14.32
CA MET A 76 5.97 5.44 -13.40
C MET A 76 4.83 4.70 -14.09
N LEU A 77 4.13 5.35 -15.03
CA LEU A 77 3.08 4.71 -15.82
C LEU A 77 3.61 3.59 -16.73
N GLU A 78 4.81 3.77 -17.27
CA GLU A 78 5.48 2.70 -18.02
C GLU A 78 6.00 1.59 -17.11
N GLN A 79 6.42 1.92 -15.88
CA GLN A 79 6.84 0.94 -14.88
C GLN A 79 5.70 0.00 -14.48
N ILE A 80 4.51 0.52 -14.17
CA ILE A 80 3.37 -0.35 -13.77
C ILE A 80 2.93 -1.30 -14.90
N LYS A 81 3.28 -1.00 -16.17
CA LYS A 81 3.00 -1.86 -17.31
C LYS A 81 4.03 -2.98 -17.49
N GLN A 82 5.19 -2.90 -16.84
CA GLN A 82 6.28 -3.87 -17.00
C GLN A 82 5.88 -5.27 -16.52
N LYS A 83 6.48 -6.27 -17.16
CA LYS A 83 6.19 -7.69 -16.90
C LYS A 83 6.57 -8.08 -15.47
N ASP A 84 7.70 -7.61 -14.97
CA ASP A 84 8.17 -7.92 -13.62
C ASP A 84 7.21 -7.39 -12.54
N ILE A 85 6.66 -6.17 -12.69
CA ILE A 85 5.65 -5.62 -11.78
C ILE A 85 4.37 -6.45 -11.79
N LYS A 86 3.91 -6.87 -12.97
CA LYS A 86 2.72 -7.72 -13.12
C LYS A 86 2.91 -9.09 -12.46
N GLU A 87 4.08 -9.71 -12.64
CA GLU A 87 4.39 -11.00 -12.05
C GLU A 87 4.63 -10.90 -10.54
N GLU A 88 5.21 -9.81 -10.05
CA GLU A 88 5.33 -9.52 -8.62
C GLU A 88 3.96 -9.47 -7.94
N LEU A 89 2.98 -8.78 -8.53
CA LEU A 89 1.61 -8.73 -7.99
C LEU A 89 0.99 -10.13 -7.88
N LYS A 90 1.16 -10.94 -8.92
CA LYS A 90 0.68 -12.33 -8.92
C LYS A 90 1.39 -13.17 -7.85
N ARG A 91 2.71 -13.00 -7.70
CA ARG A 91 3.49 -13.74 -6.70
C ARG A 91 3.08 -13.38 -5.28
N ASN A 92 2.92 -12.10 -4.97
CA ASN A 92 2.47 -11.65 -3.64
C ASN A 92 1.08 -12.21 -3.31
N ASN A 93 0.16 -12.22 -4.29
CA ASN A 93 -1.17 -12.82 -4.10
C ASN A 93 -1.09 -14.34 -3.89
N LYS A 94 -0.24 -15.03 -4.65
CA LYS A 94 -0.01 -16.48 -4.49
C LYS A 94 0.56 -16.79 -3.10
N GLU A 95 1.54 -16.04 -2.65
CA GLU A 95 2.13 -16.18 -1.32
C GLU A 95 1.07 -15.98 -0.23
N ALA A 96 0.24 -14.94 -0.32
CA ALA A 96 -0.85 -14.73 0.62
C ALA A 96 -1.82 -15.93 0.67
N LEU A 97 -2.20 -16.48 -0.49
CA LEU A 97 -3.05 -17.67 -0.58
C LEU A 97 -2.37 -18.91 0.02
N GLU A 98 -1.08 -19.13 -0.25
CA GLU A 98 -0.29 -20.23 0.34
C GLU A 98 -0.16 -20.09 1.87
N LEU A 99 -0.17 -18.86 2.38
CA LEU A 99 -0.24 -18.58 3.81
C LEU A 99 -1.63 -18.81 4.42
N GLY A 100 -2.65 -19.12 3.60
CA GLY A 100 -4.02 -19.38 4.03
C GLY A 100 -4.92 -18.14 4.03
N ALA A 101 -4.50 -17.04 3.41
CA ALA A 101 -5.32 -15.84 3.33
C ALA A 101 -6.58 -16.09 2.48
N PHE A 102 -7.74 -15.75 3.05
CA PHE A 102 -9.05 -15.82 2.38
C PHE A 102 -9.70 -14.44 2.20
N GLY A 103 -9.03 -13.38 2.65
CA GLY A 103 -9.50 -12.01 2.60
C GLY A 103 -8.41 -11.02 3.03
N MET A 104 -8.72 -9.72 3.03
CA MET A 104 -7.81 -8.65 3.45
C MET A 104 -8.47 -7.70 4.47
N PRO A 105 -7.67 -7.08 5.39
CA PRO A 105 -6.23 -7.27 5.54
C PRO A 105 -5.87 -8.63 6.15
N TRP A 106 -4.77 -9.20 5.68
CA TRP A 106 -4.13 -10.40 6.24
C TRP A 106 -2.74 -10.02 6.75
N ILE A 107 -2.49 -10.24 8.04
CA ILE A 107 -1.30 -9.76 8.74
C ILE A 107 -0.57 -10.99 9.29
N THR A 108 0.66 -11.22 8.82
CA THR A 108 1.55 -12.25 9.37
C THR A 108 2.55 -11.58 10.29
N VAL A 109 2.61 -12.03 11.54
CA VAL A 109 3.47 -11.44 12.57
C VAL A 109 4.44 -12.51 13.06
N THR A 110 5.74 -12.23 12.93
CA THR A 110 6.81 -13.08 13.47
C THR A 110 7.47 -12.34 14.62
N LYS A 111 7.60 -12.99 15.78
CA LYS A 111 8.30 -12.42 16.93
C LYS A 111 9.75 -12.11 16.59
N LYS A 112 10.29 -11.05 17.18
CA LYS A 112 11.67 -10.59 16.92
C LYS A 112 12.73 -11.66 17.27
N ASP A 113 12.44 -12.50 18.26
CA ASP A 113 13.29 -13.62 18.68
C ASP A 113 13.10 -14.90 17.85
N GLY A 114 12.18 -14.89 16.88
CA GLY A 114 11.85 -16.04 16.04
C GLY A 114 11.07 -17.14 16.76
N SER A 115 10.64 -16.94 18.00
CA SER A 115 9.98 -17.98 18.81
C SER A 115 8.58 -18.36 18.31
N GLY A 116 7.97 -17.55 17.44
CA GLY A 116 6.67 -17.87 16.87
C GLY A 116 6.26 -16.94 15.72
N THR A 117 5.37 -17.47 14.88
CA THR A 117 4.69 -16.73 13.81
C THR A 117 3.20 -17.00 13.88
N GLU A 118 2.40 -15.94 13.95
CA GLU A 118 0.93 -16.01 13.91
C GLU A 118 0.38 -15.20 12.73
N LYS A 119 -0.85 -15.53 12.32
CA LYS A 119 -1.53 -14.91 11.18
C LYS A 119 -2.91 -14.42 11.61
N TYR A 120 -3.25 -13.20 11.23
CA TYR A 120 -4.49 -12.54 11.64
C TYR A 120 -5.22 -11.99 10.42
N PHE A 121 -6.52 -12.26 10.35
CA PHE A 121 -7.44 -11.67 9.38
C PHE A 121 -8.27 -10.57 10.05
N GLY A 122 -8.34 -9.40 9.40
CA GLY A 122 -9.17 -8.27 9.83
C GLY A 122 -8.40 -7.18 10.56
N SER A 123 -8.93 -5.96 10.53
CA SER A 123 -8.35 -4.79 11.20
C SER A 123 -8.66 -4.73 12.70
N ASP A 124 -9.51 -5.61 13.20
CA ASP A 124 -9.95 -5.73 14.60
C ASP A 124 -9.05 -6.66 15.44
N ARG A 125 -7.94 -7.14 14.88
CA ARG A 125 -7.00 -8.07 15.52
C ARG A 125 -5.74 -7.41 16.10
N LEU A 126 -5.61 -6.08 15.99
CA LEU A 126 -4.48 -5.34 16.57
C LEU A 126 -4.27 -5.58 18.09
N PRO A 127 -5.32 -5.72 18.94
CA PRO A 127 -5.10 -6.06 20.35
C PRO A 127 -4.44 -7.43 20.55
N LEU A 128 -4.83 -8.44 19.76
CA LEU A 128 -4.24 -9.79 19.83
C LEU A 128 -2.80 -9.79 19.31
N ILE A 129 -2.52 -9.00 18.27
CA ILE A 129 -1.17 -8.81 17.78
C ILE A 129 -0.28 -8.21 18.88
N GLY A 130 -0.76 -7.20 19.60
CA GLY A 130 -0.06 -6.60 20.74
C GLY A 130 0.29 -7.63 21.82
N ASP A 131 -0.71 -8.38 22.29
CA ASP A 131 -0.52 -9.47 23.27
C ASP A 131 0.51 -10.50 22.77
N PHE A 132 0.40 -10.93 21.51
CA PHE A 132 1.32 -11.90 20.92
C PHE A 132 2.77 -11.41 20.93
N ILE A 133 3.02 -10.14 20.56
CA ILE A 133 4.39 -9.58 20.53
C ILE A 133 4.85 -9.01 21.87
N GLY A 134 4.02 -9.05 22.91
CA GLY A 134 4.33 -8.52 24.24
C GLY A 134 4.26 -6.99 24.34
N GLU A 135 3.48 -6.33 23.47
CA GLU A 135 3.32 -4.89 23.42
C GLU A 135 1.90 -4.48 23.86
N GLU A 136 1.80 -3.37 24.60
CA GLU A 136 0.51 -2.88 25.09
C GLU A 136 -0.30 -2.22 23.97
N TYR A 137 -1.55 -2.64 23.78
CA TYR A 137 -2.46 -2.02 22.81
C TYR A 137 -3.09 -0.73 23.36
N GLN A 138 -2.64 0.42 22.86
CA GLN A 138 -3.10 1.76 23.28
C GLN A 138 -4.37 2.25 22.55
N GLY A 139 -5.16 1.32 21.98
CA GLY A 139 -6.30 1.69 21.14
C GLY A 139 -5.87 2.19 19.74
N PRO A 140 -6.84 2.71 18.95
CA PRO A 140 -6.60 3.12 17.56
C PRO A 140 -5.92 4.49 17.40
N LEU A 141 -5.49 5.15 18.49
CA LEU A 141 -4.75 6.42 18.51
C LEU A 141 -5.30 7.51 17.57
N ARG A 142 -6.63 7.69 17.52
CA ARG A 142 -7.30 8.60 16.58
C ARG A 142 -6.81 10.05 16.63
N HIS A 143 -6.27 10.49 17.76
CA HIS A 143 -5.69 11.84 17.91
C HIS A 143 -4.41 12.05 17.08
N LEU A 144 -3.75 10.97 16.66
CA LEU A 144 -2.62 11.00 15.71
C LEU A 144 -3.08 10.88 14.26
N SER A 145 -4.39 10.71 14.02
CA SER A 145 -4.93 10.59 12.67
C SER A 145 -4.61 11.86 11.89
N LEU A 146 -4.02 11.65 10.73
CA LEU A 146 -3.84 12.65 9.70
C LEU A 146 -5.15 12.85 8.91
N TYR A 147 -6.33 12.51 9.44
CA TYR A 147 -7.64 12.73 8.81
C TYR A 147 -8.70 12.88 9.89
#